data_AF-A0A813Z354-F1
#
_entry.id   AF-A0A813Z354-F1
#
_cell.length_a   1.000
_cell.length_b   1.000
_cell.length_c   1.000
_cell.angle_alpha   90.00
_cell.angle_beta   90.00
_cell.angle_gamma   90.00
#
_symmetry.space_group_name_H-M   'P 1'
#
loop_
_entity.id
_entity.type
_entity.pdbx_description
1 polymer ?
#
loop_
_entity_poly.entity_id
_entity_poly.type
_entity_poly.pdbx_seq_one_letter_code
_entity_poly.pdbx_strand_id
1 'polypeptide(L)'
;MVARTAREILRWLESLYLTYPIVVPKWDLSNGYAYAEILHAYFPNEINMFAFINGRSLNSRLLNWALIKQFIAKKNLPISIEFINATIHGKDGGAERLLEQTFELLTNKKPFIDPSCERPNDFTDNFYQQNLNYFERSHTSKSLKNNLKATELLTDPSHAYRKKRSADILNQTKLDREKTRIDNPERFDIKPTLAERCLRKPLQPDSNAQDWYIKSFDSRARSAISTTNKSSSVKQQSREPSADVLKKSSLSQRQSDKGIIQANEDNVFYKEIALKQHSVPLSDLLQINES
;
A
#
# COMPACT_ATOMS: atom_id res chain seq x y z
N MET A 1 -12.45 6.96 -23.51
CA MET A 1 -11.78 6.05 -22.55
C MET A 1 -10.31 6.05 -22.91
N VAL A 2 -9.44 6.60 -22.04
CA VAL A 2 -7.98 6.53 -22.24
C VAL A 2 -7.59 5.06 -22.18
N ALA A 3 -6.90 4.56 -23.21
CA ALA A 3 -6.35 3.22 -23.22
C ALA A 3 -5.39 3.10 -22.03
N ARG A 4 -5.78 2.33 -21.00
CA ARG A 4 -4.98 2.12 -19.77
C ARG A 4 -3.80 1.18 -19.98
N THR A 5 -3.69 0.59 -21.17
CA THR A 5 -2.72 -0.45 -21.53
C THR A 5 -2.00 -0.01 -22.80
N ALA A 6 -0.66 -0.15 -22.81
CA ALA A 6 0.16 0.23 -23.95
C ALA A 6 -0.25 -0.51 -25.23
N ARG A 7 -0.23 0.18 -26.36
CA ARG A 7 -0.61 -0.37 -27.67
C ARG A 7 0.24 -1.59 -28.06
N GLU A 8 1.49 -1.63 -27.62
CA GLU A 8 2.40 -2.76 -27.84
C GLU A 8 1.92 -4.03 -27.15
N ILE A 9 1.45 -3.91 -25.91
CA ILE A 9 0.89 -5.01 -25.13
C ILE A 9 -0.39 -5.52 -25.79
N LEU A 10 -1.26 -4.62 -26.28
CA LEU A 10 -2.49 -5.02 -26.97
C LEU A 10 -2.19 -5.80 -28.26
N ARG A 11 -1.25 -5.32 -29.09
CA ARG A 11 -0.79 -6.04 -30.29
C ARG A 11 -0.16 -7.39 -29.95
N TRP A 12 0.58 -7.44 -28.85
CA TRP A 12 1.15 -8.69 -28.37
C TRP A 12 0.08 -9.68 -27.95
N LEU A 13 -0.91 -9.27 -27.15
CA LEU A 13 -2.02 -10.14 -26.74
C LEU A 13 -2.81 -10.66 -27.95
N GLU A 14 -3.04 -9.81 -28.96
CA GLU A 14 -3.69 -10.21 -30.21
C GLU A 14 -2.86 -11.27 -30.97
N SER A 15 -1.53 -11.15 -30.97
CA SER A 15 -0.64 -12.13 -31.62
C SER A 15 -0.62 -13.52 -30.97
N LEU A 16 -1.11 -13.65 -29.73
CA LEU A 16 -1.16 -14.93 -29.01
C LEU A 16 -2.39 -15.78 -29.38
N TYR A 17 -3.34 -15.24 -30.15
CA TYR A 17 -4.57 -15.93 -30.55
C TYR A 17 -5.31 -16.61 -29.37
N LEU A 18 -5.53 -15.85 -28.29
CA LEU A 18 -6.26 -16.33 -27.11
C LEU A 18 -7.69 -16.73 -27.46
N THR A 19 -8.24 -17.70 -26.72
CA THR A 19 -9.62 -18.17 -26.92
C THR A 19 -10.64 -17.06 -26.70
N TYR A 20 -10.37 -16.20 -25.71
CA TYR A 20 -11.19 -15.02 -25.40
C TYR A 20 -10.35 -13.75 -25.52
N PRO A 21 -10.82 -12.73 -26.28
CA PRO A 21 -10.11 -11.47 -26.38
C PRO A 21 -10.13 -10.74 -25.03
N ILE A 22 -8.99 -10.15 -24.67
CA ILE A 22 -8.87 -9.31 -23.47
C ILE A 22 -9.23 -7.88 -23.86
N VAL A 23 -10.41 -7.41 -23.45
CA VAL A 23 -10.92 -6.07 -23.75
C VAL A 23 -10.67 -5.14 -22.56
N VAL A 24 -10.97 -5.61 -21.35
CA VAL A 24 -10.75 -4.89 -20.09
C VAL A 24 -9.89 -5.75 -19.17
N PRO A 25 -8.55 -5.55 -19.17
CA PRO A 25 -7.63 -6.40 -18.41
C PRO A 25 -8.01 -6.59 -16.94
N LYS A 26 -8.51 -5.52 -16.30
CA LYS A 26 -8.98 -5.54 -14.90
C LYS A 26 -10.00 -6.64 -14.61
N TRP A 27 -10.90 -6.92 -15.55
CA TRP A 27 -11.98 -7.90 -15.35
C TRP A 27 -11.62 -9.24 -15.97
N ASP A 28 -11.09 -9.20 -17.19
CA ASP A 28 -10.84 -10.40 -18.00
C ASP A 28 -9.71 -11.25 -17.40
N LEU A 29 -8.66 -10.61 -16.88
CA LEU A 29 -7.57 -11.32 -16.22
C LEU A 29 -7.87 -11.69 -14.77
N SER A 30 -8.89 -11.09 -14.14
CA SER A 30 -9.17 -11.33 -12.72
C SER A 30 -9.40 -12.81 -12.43
N ASN A 31 -9.99 -13.58 -13.36
CA ASN A 31 -10.24 -15.02 -13.22
C ASN A 31 -8.96 -15.88 -13.23
N GLY A 32 -7.89 -15.40 -13.84
CA GLY A 32 -6.64 -16.15 -14.04
C GLY A 32 -6.66 -17.08 -15.25
N TYR A 33 -7.82 -17.50 -15.78
CA TYR A 33 -7.91 -18.38 -16.96
C TYR A 33 -7.21 -17.79 -18.19
N ALA A 34 -7.57 -16.56 -18.58
CA ALA A 34 -6.93 -15.87 -19.71
C ALA A 34 -5.43 -15.61 -19.47
N TYR A 35 -5.02 -15.39 -18.22
CA TYR A 35 -3.61 -15.26 -17.87
C TYR A 35 -2.84 -16.59 -18.01
N ALA A 36 -3.49 -17.71 -17.65
CA ALA A 36 -2.93 -19.04 -17.87
C ALA A 36 -2.79 -19.34 -19.37
N GLU A 37 -3.73 -18.92 -20.23
CA GLU A 37 -3.60 -19.05 -21.69
C GLU A 37 -2.39 -18.27 -22.22
N ILE A 38 -2.18 -17.03 -21.75
CA ILE A 38 -0.99 -16.25 -22.12
C ILE A 38 0.28 -17.02 -21.78
N LEU A 39 0.37 -17.58 -20.57
CA LEU A 39 1.54 -18.35 -20.17
C LEU A 39 1.64 -19.68 -20.95
N HIS A 40 0.53 -20.34 -21.27
CA HIS A 40 0.48 -21.58 -22.05
C HIS A 40 1.02 -21.36 -23.48
N ALA A 41 0.77 -20.20 -24.08
CA ALA A 41 1.33 -19.86 -25.39
C ALA A 41 2.87 -19.89 -25.43
N TYR A 42 3.53 -19.63 -24.30
CA TYR A 42 5.00 -19.69 -24.16
C TYR A 42 5.49 -21.00 -23.56
N PHE A 43 4.69 -21.64 -22.70
CA PHE A 43 5.04 -22.86 -21.97
C PHE A 43 3.98 -23.97 -22.15
N PRO A 44 3.74 -24.45 -23.39
CA PRO A 44 2.61 -25.34 -23.68
C PRO A 44 2.73 -26.70 -22.96
N ASN A 45 3.96 -27.17 -22.73
CA ASN A 45 4.22 -28.47 -22.10
C ASN A 45 4.11 -28.44 -20.57
N GLU A 46 4.01 -27.24 -19.98
CA GLU A 46 4.09 -27.07 -18.52
C GLU A 46 2.80 -26.59 -17.89
N ILE A 47 1.97 -25.90 -18.68
CA ILE A 47 0.68 -25.40 -18.26
C ILE A 47 -0.39 -26.23 -18.93
N ASN A 48 -1.08 -27.04 -18.13
CA ASN A 48 -2.23 -27.79 -18.59
C ASN A 48 -3.50 -26.94 -18.48
N MET A 49 -4.00 -26.45 -19.63
CA MET A 49 -5.21 -25.62 -19.67
C MET A 49 -6.47 -26.34 -19.16
N PHE A 50 -6.52 -27.68 -19.19
CA PHE A 50 -7.65 -28.44 -18.65
C PHE A 50 -7.78 -28.37 -17.12
N ALA A 51 -6.70 -28.02 -16.41
CA ALA A 51 -6.74 -27.82 -14.97
C ALA A 51 -7.40 -26.49 -14.56
N PHE A 52 -7.58 -25.56 -15.51
CA PHE A 52 -8.13 -24.24 -15.24
C PHE A 52 -9.62 -24.18 -15.54
N ILE A 53 -10.38 -23.53 -14.65
CA ILE A 53 -11.83 -23.43 -14.76
C ILE A 53 -12.21 -22.01 -15.14
N ASN A 54 -12.86 -21.81 -16.28
CA ASN A 54 -13.42 -20.51 -16.67
C ASN A 54 -14.75 -20.22 -15.93
N GLY A 55 -14.68 -20.14 -14.60
CA GLY A 55 -15.82 -19.88 -13.71
C GLY A 55 -15.85 -18.44 -13.20
N ARG A 56 -17.03 -17.93 -12.81
CA ARG A 56 -17.20 -16.57 -12.27
C ARG A 56 -17.06 -16.48 -10.74
N SER A 57 -16.99 -17.62 -10.06
CA SER A 57 -16.94 -17.66 -8.60
C SER A 57 -15.60 -17.15 -8.04
N LEU A 58 -15.60 -16.61 -6.82
CA LEU A 58 -14.35 -16.25 -6.15
C LEU A 58 -13.47 -17.49 -5.89
N ASN A 59 -14.07 -18.63 -5.59
CA ASN A 59 -13.33 -19.88 -5.35
C ASN A 59 -12.59 -20.38 -6.60
N SER A 60 -13.28 -20.42 -7.76
CA SER A 60 -12.65 -20.81 -9.04
C SER A 60 -11.51 -19.88 -9.42
N ARG A 61 -11.68 -18.57 -9.20
CA ARG A 61 -10.63 -17.58 -9.38
C ARG A 61 -9.41 -17.89 -8.52
N LEU A 62 -9.61 -18.11 -7.22
CA LEU A 62 -8.53 -18.37 -6.28
C LEU A 62 -7.78 -19.67 -6.60
N LEU A 63 -8.50 -20.71 -7.02
CA LEU A 63 -7.92 -21.98 -7.48
C LEU A 63 -7.05 -21.79 -8.72
N ASN A 64 -7.55 -21.10 -9.76
CA ASN A 64 -6.78 -20.80 -10.96
C ASN A 64 -5.50 -20.04 -10.61
N TRP A 65 -5.58 -19.01 -9.77
CA TRP A 65 -4.43 -18.23 -9.37
C TRP A 65 -3.46 -18.99 -8.47
N ALA A 66 -3.93 -19.96 -7.68
CA ALA A 66 -3.05 -20.85 -6.93
C ALA A 66 -2.15 -21.68 -7.85
N LEU A 67 -2.72 -22.25 -8.92
CA LEU A 67 -1.96 -22.99 -9.94
C LEU A 67 -0.94 -22.10 -10.64
N ILE A 68 -1.34 -20.88 -11.00
CA ILE A 68 -0.43 -19.89 -11.61
C ILE A 68 0.71 -19.53 -10.66
N LYS A 69 0.43 -19.25 -9.38
CA LYS A 69 1.48 -18.93 -8.39
C LYS A 69 2.46 -20.08 -8.22
N GLN A 70 1.98 -21.32 -8.17
CA GLN A 70 2.83 -22.50 -8.11
C GLN A 70 3.73 -22.62 -9.34
N PHE A 71 3.18 -22.37 -10.54
CA PHE A 71 3.95 -22.36 -11.78
C PHE A 71 5.04 -21.27 -11.76
N ILE A 72 4.68 -20.03 -11.42
CA ILE A 72 5.60 -18.88 -11.31
C ILE A 72 6.75 -19.19 -10.36
N ALA A 73 6.44 -19.75 -9.18
CA ALA A 73 7.43 -20.16 -8.20
C ALA A 73 8.33 -21.28 -8.72
N LYS A 74 7.76 -22.31 -9.35
CA LYS A 74 8.51 -23.43 -9.94
C LYS A 74 9.49 -22.97 -11.03
N LYS A 75 9.10 -21.95 -11.80
CA LYS A 75 9.89 -21.37 -12.88
C LYS A 75 10.81 -20.23 -12.45
N ASN A 76 10.76 -19.82 -11.18
CA ASN A 76 11.46 -18.66 -10.65
C ASN A 76 11.26 -17.38 -11.48
N LEU A 77 10.02 -17.17 -11.96
CA LEU A 77 9.71 -15.97 -12.74
C LEU A 77 9.67 -14.75 -11.81
N PRO A 78 10.38 -13.65 -12.11
CA PRO A 78 10.39 -12.44 -11.28
C PRO A 78 9.11 -11.63 -11.46
N ILE A 79 7.95 -12.19 -11.09
CA ILE A 79 6.63 -11.55 -11.13
C ILE A 79 6.24 -11.14 -9.71
N SER A 80 5.79 -9.89 -9.54
CA SER A 80 5.42 -9.40 -8.21
C SER A 80 4.12 -10.03 -7.72
N ILE A 81 4.15 -10.58 -6.51
CA ILE A 81 2.98 -11.15 -5.84
C ILE A 81 1.92 -10.07 -5.59
N GLU A 82 2.34 -8.82 -5.38
CA GLU A 82 1.43 -7.69 -5.20
C GLU A 82 0.56 -7.45 -6.43
N PHE A 83 1.13 -7.59 -7.63
CA PHE A 83 0.43 -7.38 -8.90
C PHE A 83 -0.58 -8.50 -9.14
N ILE A 84 -0.19 -9.74 -8.80
CA ILE A 84 -1.09 -10.89 -8.82
C ILE A 84 -2.27 -10.67 -7.88
N ASN A 85 -2.01 -10.32 -6.62
CA ASN A 85 -3.07 -10.09 -5.63
C ASN A 85 -3.99 -8.93 -6.04
N ALA A 86 -3.42 -7.83 -6.54
CA ALA A 86 -4.19 -6.71 -7.08
C ALA A 86 -5.09 -7.15 -8.26
N THR A 87 -4.58 -8.02 -9.13
CA THR A 87 -5.34 -8.57 -10.28
C THR A 87 -6.48 -9.49 -9.83
N ILE A 88 -6.21 -10.41 -8.90
CA ILE A 88 -7.22 -11.32 -8.32
C ILE A 88 -8.42 -10.52 -7.79
N HIS A 89 -8.17 -9.42 -7.10
CA HIS A 89 -9.20 -8.60 -6.49
C HIS A 89 -9.77 -7.52 -7.43
N GLY A 90 -9.29 -7.44 -8.67
CA GLY A 90 -9.74 -6.44 -9.64
C GLY A 90 -9.49 -5.02 -9.16
N LYS A 91 -8.31 -4.77 -8.56
CA LYS A 91 -7.85 -3.41 -8.22
C LYS A 91 -7.44 -2.69 -9.50
N ASP A 92 -7.68 -1.38 -9.52
CA ASP A 92 -7.33 -0.55 -10.67
C ASP A 92 -5.81 -0.52 -10.86
N GLY A 93 -5.34 -0.77 -12.09
CA GLY A 93 -3.90 -0.80 -12.41
C GLY A 93 -3.20 -2.12 -12.10
N GLY A 94 -3.83 -3.04 -11.35
CA GLY A 94 -3.21 -4.32 -11.00
C GLY A 94 -2.96 -5.22 -12.20
N ALA A 95 -4.00 -5.44 -13.01
CA ALA A 95 -3.93 -6.29 -14.19
C ALA A 95 -3.03 -5.69 -15.27
N GLU A 96 -3.08 -4.37 -15.44
CA GLU A 96 -2.23 -3.65 -16.39
C GLU A 96 -0.75 -3.77 -16.02
N ARG A 97 -0.39 -3.56 -14.75
CA ARG A 97 0.98 -3.72 -14.25
C ARG A 97 1.49 -5.16 -14.35
N LEU A 98 0.61 -6.13 -14.10
CA LEU A 98 0.93 -7.53 -14.28
C LEU A 98 1.25 -7.82 -15.76
N LEU A 99 0.43 -7.35 -16.69
CA LEU A 99 0.68 -7.51 -18.13
C LEU A 99 1.97 -6.84 -18.59
N GLU A 100 2.25 -5.62 -18.12
CA GLU A 100 3.51 -4.90 -18.42
C GLU A 100 4.72 -5.74 -18.01
N GLN A 101 4.71 -6.26 -16.77
CA GLN A 101 5.79 -7.10 -16.25
C GLN A 101 5.92 -8.43 -17.02
N THR A 102 4.80 -9.07 -17.34
CA THR A 102 4.79 -10.34 -18.08
C THR A 102 5.21 -10.16 -19.53
N PHE A 103 4.82 -9.06 -20.18
CA PHE A 103 5.28 -8.71 -21.52
C PHE A 103 6.80 -8.50 -21.54
N GLU A 104 7.34 -7.72 -20.61
CA GLU A 104 8.78 -7.49 -20.50
C GLU A 104 9.54 -8.80 -20.28
N LEU A 105 9.03 -9.65 -19.40
CA LEU A 105 9.63 -10.96 -19.08
C LEU A 105 9.63 -11.92 -20.28
N LEU A 106 8.52 -12.03 -21.01
CA LEU A 106 8.38 -13.03 -22.08
C LEU A 106 8.97 -12.57 -23.42
N THR A 107 8.98 -11.26 -23.67
CA THR A 107 9.44 -10.71 -24.94
C THR A 107 10.82 -10.05 -24.86
N ASN A 108 11.35 -9.84 -23.65
CA ASN A 108 12.57 -9.08 -23.37
C ASN A 108 12.54 -7.65 -23.95
N LYS A 109 11.34 -7.07 -24.10
CA LYS A 109 11.12 -5.71 -24.59
C LYS A 109 10.44 -4.87 -23.53
N LYS A 110 10.89 -3.63 -23.38
CA LYS A 110 10.22 -2.67 -22.51
C LYS A 110 9.03 -2.06 -23.25
N PRO A 111 7.81 -2.15 -22.71
CA PRO A 111 6.66 -1.53 -23.35
C PRO A 111 6.81 -0.01 -23.28
N PHE A 112 6.46 0.68 -24.37
CA PHE A 112 6.35 2.14 -24.33
C PHE A 112 5.14 2.55 -23.46
N ILE A 113 5.41 3.17 -22.32
CA ILE A 113 4.40 3.73 -21.42
C ILE A 113 4.47 5.24 -21.53
N ASP A 114 3.34 5.88 -21.83
CA ASP A 114 3.25 7.33 -21.84
C ASP A 114 3.49 7.86 -20.41
N PRO A 115 4.48 8.74 -20.19
CA PRO A 115 4.77 9.30 -18.86
C PRO A 115 3.55 9.97 -18.21
N SER A 116 2.63 10.53 -18.99
CA SER A 116 1.39 11.12 -18.47
C SER A 116 0.43 10.08 -17.89
N CYS A 117 0.57 8.83 -18.29
CA CYS A 117 -0.22 7.69 -17.84
C CYS A 117 0.49 6.89 -16.74
N GLU A 118 1.71 7.29 -16.34
CA GLU A 118 2.40 6.64 -15.24
C GLU A 118 1.63 6.78 -13.93
N ARG A 119 1.47 5.65 -13.24
CA ARG A 119 0.82 5.59 -11.94
C ARG A 119 1.74 4.94 -10.89
N PRO A 120 1.64 5.36 -9.63
CA PRO A 120 2.30 4.66 -8.53
C PRO A 120 1.80 3.22 -8.38
N ASN A 121 2.67 2.35 -7.86
CA ASN A 121 2.34 0.96 -7.49
C ASN A 121 1.66 0.88 -6.12
N ASP A 122 0.67 1.74 -5.84
CA ASP A 122 -0.01 1.76 -4.54
C ASP A 122 -1.35 1.02 -4.55
N PHE A 123 -1.88 0.68 -5.74
CA PHE A 123 -3.21 0.08 -5.97
C PHE A 123 -4.33 0.77 -5.19
N THR A 124 -4.15 2.05 -4.92
CA THR A 124 -5.09 2.90 -4.20
C THR A 124 -5.51 4.06 -5.08
N ASP A 125 -6.57 4.76 -4.71
CA ASP A 125 -6.96 5.99 -5.39
C ASP A 125 -6.16 7.21 -4.92
N ASN A 126 -5.15 7.05 -4.06
CA ASN A 126 -4.39 8.14 -3.45
C ASN A 126 -3.79 9.10 -4.49
N PHE A 127 -3.08 8.59 -5.50
CA PHE A 127 -2.53 9.43 -6.58
C PHE A 127 -3.62 10.27 -7.27
N TYR A 128 -4.78 9.67 -7.53
CA TYR A 128 -5.92 10.39 -8.12
C TYR A 128 -6.46 11.46 -7.16
N GLN A 129 -6.63 11.14 -5.87
CA GLN A 129 -7.14 12.09 -4.87
C GLN A 129 -6.20 13.28 -4.64
N GLN A 130 -4.89 13.07 -4.74
CA GLN A 130 -3.89 14.12 -4.58
C GLN A 130 -3.92 15.13 -5.73
N ASN A 131 -4.20 14.66 -6.95
CA ASN A 131 -4.29 15.51 -8.15
C ASN A 131 -5.63 16.26 -8.27
N LEU A 132 -6.64 15.89 -7.48
CA LEU A 132 -7.93 16.57 -7.45
C LEU A 132 -7.90 17.83 -6.59
N ASN A 133 -8.79 18.77 -6.94
CA ASN A 133 -9.09 19.91 -6.08
C ASN A 133 -9.68 19.42 -4.76
N TYR A 134 -9.45 20.16 -3.68
CA TYR A 134 -9.85 19.73 -2.34
C TYR A 134 -11.35 19.47 -2.18
N PHE A 135 -12.21 20.17 -2.94
CA PHE A 135 -13.67 20.02 -2.91
C PHE A 135 -14.17 18.85 -3.77
N GLU A 136 -13.35 18.32 -4.66
CA GLU A 136 -13.65 17.14 -5.51
C GLU A 136 -13.18 15.83 -4.85
N ARG A 137 -12.34 15.93 -3.82
CA ARG A 137 -11.81 14.75 -3.11
C ARG A 137 -12.92 13.89 -2.52
N SER A 138 -12.68 12.58 -2.55
CA SER A 138 -13.64 11.62 -2.06
C SER A 138 -13.89 11.73 -0.55
N HIS A 139 -15.15 11.51 -0.17
CA HIS A 139 -15.54 11.38 1.24
C HIS A 139 -15.16 9.99 1.78
N THR A 140 -14.98 9.87 3.09
CA THR A 140 -14.58 8.64 3.80
C THR A 140 -15.24 7.35 3.30
N SER A 141 -16.57 7.33 3.12
CA SER A 141 -17.29 6.15 2.63
C SER A 141 -16.92 5.77 1.20
N LYS A 142 -16.65 6.76 0.34
CA LYS A 142 -16.21 6.55 -1.04
C LYS A 142 -14.76 6.07 -1.09
N SER A 143 -13.87 6.64 -0.27
CA SER A 143 -12.47 6.19 -0.18
C SER A 143 -12.36 4.73 0.28
N LEU A 144 -13.19 4.30 1.23
CA LEU A 144 -13.29 2.89 1.61
C LEU A 144 -13.71 2.01 0.42
N LYS A 145 -14.78 2.37 -0.29
CA LYS A 145 -15.28 1.61 -1.44
C LYS A 145 -14.28 1.52 -2.59
N ASN A 146 -13.48 2.56 -2.78
CA ASN A 146 -12.47 2.60 -3.84
C ASN A 146 -11.29 1.69 -3.49
N ASN A 147 -10.77 1.76 -2.26
CA ASN A 147 -9.52 1.13 -1.84
C ASN A 147 -9.66 -0.26 -1.21
N LEU A 148 -10.87 -0.66 -0.82
CA LEU A 148 -11.15 -1.94 -0.17
C LEU A 148 -12.14 -2.74 -1.02
N LYS A 149 -11.75 -3.94 -1.46
CA LYS A 149 -12.64 -4.82 -2.23
C LYS A 149 -13.29 -5.87 -1.34
N ALA A 150 -14.55 -6.19 -1.63
CA ALA A 150 -15.28 -7.25 -0.90
C ALA A 150 -14.55 -8.60 -0.99
N THR A 151 -13.93 -8.89 -2.14
CA THR A 151 -13.15 -10.12 -2.34
C THR A 151 -11.93 -10.20 -1.42
N GLU A 152 -11.26 -9.08 -1.13
CA GLU A 152 -10.11 -9.05 -0.20
C GLU A 152 -10.57 -9.42 1.21
N LEU A 153 -11.72 -8.88 1.61
CA LEU A 153 -12.29 -9.17 2.93
C LEU A 153 -12.68 -10.64 3.11
N LEU A 154 -12.97 -11.35 2.02
CA LEU A 154 -13.34 -12.77 2.03
C LEU A 154 -12.12 -13.69 1.96
N THR A 155 -11.02 -13.25 1.35
CA THR A 155 -9.79 -14.03 1.21
C THR A 155 -8.85 -13.87 2.39
N ASP A 156 -8.82 -12.70 3.02
CA ASP A 156 -7.93 -12.44 4.14
C ASP A 156 -8.35 -13.24 5.38
N PRO A 157 -7.48 -14.15 5.91
CA PRO A 157 -7.83 -14.99 7.04
C PRO A 157 -7.94 -14.19 8.35
N SER A 158 -7.22 -13.08 8.48
CA SER A 158 -7.13 -12.30 9.72
C SER A 158 -8.16 -11.17 9.79
N HIS A 159 -9.07 -11.23 10.76
CA HIS A 159 -9.96 -10.10 11.08
C HIS A 159 -9.18 -8.84 11.53
N ALA A 160 -8.07 -9.02 12.24
CA ALA A 160 -7.24 -7.91 12.71
C ALA A 160 -6.62 -7.13 11.53
N TYR A 161 -6.18 -7.84 10.48
CA TYR A 161 -5.66 -7.20 9.26
C TYR A 161 -6.73 -6.35 8.58
N ARG A 162 -7.94 -6.90 8.37
CA ARG A 162 -9.06 -6.19 7.75
C ARG A 162 -9.46 -4.93 8.53
N LYS A 163 -9.54 -5.06 9.86
CA LYS A 163 -9.81 -3.92 10.77
C LYS A 163 -8.73 -2.86 10.65
N LYS A 164 -7.45 -3.25 10.73
CA LYS A 164 -6.31 -2.33 10.59
C LYS A 164 -6.35 -1.61 9.24
N ARG A 165 -6.48 -2.35 8.13
CA ARG A 165 -6.53 -1.77 6.78
C ARG A 165 -7.69 -0.78 6.62
N SER A 166 -8.87 -1.10 7.14
CA SER A 166 -10.00 -0.18 7.13
C SER A 166 -9.72 1.08 7.97
N ALA A 167 -9.10 0.94 9.15
CA ALA A 167 -8.72 2.05 10.01
C ALA A 167 -7.66 2.94 9.37
N ASP A 168 -6.69 2.37 8.67
CA ASP A 168 -5.65 3.11 7.96
C ASP A 168 -6.25 4.01 6.87
N ILE A 169 -7.20 3.49 6.07
CA ILE A 169 -7.94 4.29 5.07
C ILE A 169 -8.75 5.41 5.76
N LEU A 170 -9.45 5.10 6.86
CA LEU A 170 -10.21 6.11 7.61
C LEU A 170 -9.30 7.23 8.13
N ASN A 171 -8.17 6.87 8.73
CA ASN A 171 -7.19 7.82 9.26
C ASN A 171 -6.62 8.69 8.15
N GLN A 172 -6.26 8.11 7.00
CA GLN A 172 -5.77 8.88 5.86
C GLN A 172 -6.80 9.92 5.40
N THR A 173 -8.06 9.53 5.23
CA THR A 173 -9.12 10.48 4.81
C THR A 173 -9.37 11.58 5.85
N LYS A 174 -9.18 11.29 7.13
CA LYS A 174 -9.28 12.28 8.21
C LYS A 174 -8.13 13.29 8.12
N LEU A 175 -6.90 12.80 7.94
CA LEU A 175 -5.72 13.64 7.77
C LEU A 175 -5.84 14.53 6.54
N ASP A 176 -6.32 13.99 5.41
CA ASP A 176 -6.52 14.78 4.20
C ASP A 176 -7.52 15.92 4.43
N ARG A 177 -8.60 15.67 5.17
CA ARG A 177 -9.59 16.70 5.52
C ARG A 177 -9.00 17.76 6.46
N GLU A 178 -8.26 17.34 7.48
CA GLU A 178 -7.56 18.27 8.38
C GLU A 178 -6.59 19.16 7.61
N LYS A 179 -5.84 18.58 6.67
CA LYS A 179 -4.96 19.32 5.77
C LYS A 179 -5.74 20.33 4.92
N THR A 180 -6.85 19.94 4.30
CA THR A 180 -7.66 20.89 3.52
C THR A 180 -8.22 22.04 4.34
N ARG A 181 -8.53 21.79 5.62
CA ARG A 181 -8.98 22.80 6.58
C ARG A 181 -7.86 23.79 6.89
N ILE A 182 -6.65 23.31 7.14
CA ILE A 182 -5.47 24.13 7.41
C ILE A 182 -5.08 24.95 6.18
N ASP A 183 -5.11 24.35 4.99
CA ASP A 183 -4.72 25.00 3.74
C ASP A 183 -5.71 26.09 3.30
N ASN A 184 -6.99 26.03 3.73
CA ASN A 184 -8.05 26.95 3.31
C ASN A 184 -8.85 27.49 4.53
N PRO A 185 -8.21 28.25 5.44
CA PRO A 185 -8.83 28.66 6.70
C PRO A 185 -10.07 29.54 6.50
N GLU A 186 -10.07 30.40 5.47
CA GLU A 186 -11.17 31.30 5.12
C GLU A 186 -12.45 30.54 4.77
N ARG A 187 -12.34 29.43 4.02
CA ARG A 187 -13.50 28.64 3.61
C ARG A 187 -14.16 27.89 4.78
N PHE A 188 -13.37 27.54 5.79
CA PHE A 188 -13.83 26.73 6.91
C PHE A 188 -14.07 27.54 8.19
N ASP A 189 -14.10 28.87 8.09
CA ASP A 189 -14.29 29.81 9.19
C ASP A 189 -13.36 29.53 10.38
N ILE A 190 -12.13 29.10 10.09
CA ILE A 190 -11.14 28.78 11.12
C ILE A 190 -10.58 30.09 11.66
N LYS A 191 -10.98 30.42 12.88
CA LYS A 191 -10.47 31.60 13.58
C LYS A 191 -8.98 31.41 13.86
N PRO A 192 -8.12 32.41 13.55
CA PRO A 192 -6.70 32.32 13.85
C PRO A 192 -6.50 32.15 15.35
N THR A 193 -5.52 31.33 15.73
CA THR A 193 -5.21 31.07 17.14
C THR A 193 -4.75 32.35 17.84
N LEU A 194 -4.83 32.42 19.18
CA LEU A 194 -4.35 33.60 19.92
C LEU A 194 -2.87 33.90 19.59
N ALA A 195 -2.06 32.85 19.42
CA ALA A 195 -0.65 32.96 19.05
C ALA A 195 -0.43 33.54 17.64
N GLU A 196 -1.31 33.24 16.68
CA GLU A 196 -1.28 33.82 15.33
C GLU A 196 -1.79 35.27 15.30
N ARG A 197 -2.77 35.60 16.14
CA ARG A 197 -3.28 36.97 16.31
C ARG A 197 -2.26 37.88 17.00
N CYS A 198 -1.43 37.33 17.88
CA CYS A 198 -0.37 38.06 18.55
C CYS A 198 0.77 38.35 17.57
N LEU A 199 0.88 39.61 17.13
CA LEU A 199 2.07 40.12 16.43
C LEU A 199 3.29 39.96 17.34
N ARG A 200 4.05 38.86 17.19
CA ARG A 200 5.38 38.78 17.79
C ARG A 200 6.26 39.75 17.02
N LYS A 201 6.54 40.90 17.62
CA LYS A 201 7.64 41.74 17.14
C LYS A 201 8.88 40.83 17.09
N PRO A 202 9.60 40.73 15.96
CA PRO A 202 10.89 40.05 15.96
C PRO A 202 11.71 40.70 17.08
N LEU A 203 12.47 39.91 17.84
CA LEU A 203 13.43 40.50 18.75
C LEU A 203 14.29 41.41 17.89
N GLN A 204 14.11 42.72 18.06
CA GLN A 204 15.03 43.69 17.53
C GLN A 204 16.39 43.28 18.09
N PRO A 205 17.46 43.26 17.29
CA PRO A 205 18.81 43.17 17.84
C PRO A 205 19.00 44.43 18.67
N ASP A 206 18.60 44.38 19.94
CA ASP A 206 18.86 45.44 20.89
C ASP A 206 20.39 45.57 20.90
N SER A 207 20.91 46.68 20.39
CA SER A 207 22.31 47.06 20.59
C SER A 207 22.65 47.14 22.08
N ASN A 208 21.64 47.13 22.96
CA ASN A 208 21.74 47.06 24.42
C ASN A 208 21.52 45.65 25.04
N ALA A 209 21.23 44.59 24.28
CA ALA A 209 21.04 43.25 24.84
C ALA A 209 22.36 42.62 25.32
N GLN A 210 23.49 42.98 24.68
CA GLN A 210 24.82 42.68 25.19
C GLN A 210 25.08 43.38 26.53
N ASP A 211 24.47 44.54 26.76
CA ASP A 211 24.65 45.36 27.96
C ASP A 211 23.95 44.75 29.19
N TRP A 212 22.77 44.13 29.04
CA TRP A 212 22.06 43.46 30.14
C TRP A 212 22.68 42.11 30.53
N TYR A 213 23.25 41.38 29.57
CA TYR A 213 23.97 40.13 29.83
C TYR A 213 25.31 40.41 30.55
N ILE A 214 26.02 41.48 30.18
CA ILE A 214 27.28 41.88 30.83
C ILE A 214 27.02 42.51 32.22
N LYS A 215 26.02 43.39 32.38
CA LYS A 215 25.70 44.03 33.67
C LYS A 215 25.19 43.05 34.75
N SER A 216 24.50 41.98 34.35
CA SER A 216 23.98 40.96 35.28
C SER A 216 25.08 40.00 35.78
N PHE A 217 26.09 39.70 34.95
CA PHE A 217 27.28 38.95 35.39
C PHE A 217 28.18 39.79 36.30
N ASP A 218 28.36 41.07 35.98
CA ASP A 218 29.23 41.96 36.76
C ASP A 218 28.66 42.29 38.15
N SER A 219 27.32 42.36 38.27
CA SER A 219 26.63 42.54 39.56
C SER A 219 26.73 41.29 40.46
N ARG A 220 26.76 40.09 39.85
CA ARG A 220 26.89 38.81 40.58
C ARG A 220 28.33 38.50 40.96
N ALA A 221 29.30 38.94 40.17
CA ALA A 221 30.73 38.86 40.49
C ALA A 221 31.15 39.86 41.58
N ARG A 222 30.62 41.09 41.58
CA ARG A 222 30.90 42.10 42.64
C ARG A 222 30.28 41.75 43.99
N SER A 223 29.15 41.04 44.00
CA SER A 223 28.50 40.56 45.23
C SER A 223 29.21 39.33 45.85
N ALA A 224 30.10 38.66 45.12
CA ALA A 224 30.81 37.46 45.58
C ALA A 224 32.14 37.77 46.31
N ILE A 225 32.59 39.02 46.33
CA ILE A 225 33.86 39.43 46.97
C ILE A 225 33.64 40.00 48.40
N SER A 226 32.39 40.21 48.81
CA SER A 226 32.05 40.70 50.15
C SER A 226 30.98 39.82 50.77
N THR A 227 31.42 38.68 51.32
CA THR A 227 31.01 38.18 52.65
C THR A 227 31.58 36.78 52.84
N THR A 228 32.61 36.71 53.67
CA THR A 228 33.00 35.50 54.36
C THR A 228 31.92 35.11 55.37
N ASN A 229 31.75 33.80 55.53
CA ASN A 229 31.20 33.10 56.68
C ASN A 229 29.73 33.37 57.08
N LYS A 230 28.82 32.50 56.64
CA LYS A 230 27.99 31.71 57.59
C LYS A 230 27.33 30.52 56.91
N SER A 231 27.51 29.38 57.55
CA SER A 231 26.83 28.11 57.34
C SER A 231 25.31 28.23 57.43
N SER A 232 24.58 27.53 56.57
CA SER A 232 23.44 26.66 56.94
C SER A 232 22.76 26.06 55.71
N SER A 233 22.49 24.76 55.82
CA SER A 233 21.78 23.87 54.91
C SER A 233 20.52 24.45 54.29
N VAL A 234 20.27 24.19 53.00
CA VAL A 234 19.00 23.62 52.48
C VAL A 234 19.25 22.92 51.13
N LYS A 235 18.70 21.70 51.00
CA LYS A 235 18.78 20.75 49.89
C LYS A 235 18.37 21.35 48.53
N GLN A 236 19.17 21.11 47.50
CA GLN A 236 18.70 21.10 46.11
C GLN A 236 18.56 19.65 45.64
N GLN A 237 17.31 19.20 45.53
CA GLN A 237 16.94 18.05 44.73
C GLN A 237 17.19 18.39 43.25
N SER A 238 18.19 17.76 42.66
CA SER A 238 18.30 17.62 41.21
C SER A 238 17.13 16.75 40.73
N ARG A 239 16.20 17.35 39.96
CA ARG A 239 15.36 16.59 39.04
C ARG A 239 16.04 16.64 37.68
N GLU A 240 16.71 15.54 37.36
CA GLU A 240 17.14 15.23 36.00
C GLU A 240 15.92 15.16 35.06
N PRO A 241 16.00 15.70 33.83
CA PRO A 241 15.00 15.41 32.82
C PRO A 241 15.24 14.01 32.23
N SER A 242 14.24 13.14 32.40
CA SER A 242 14.20 11.76 31.90
C SER A 242 14.60 11.63 30.44
N ALA A 243 15.56 10.72 30.21
CA ALA A 243 15.86 10.13 28.93
C ALA A 243 14.68 9.27 28.45
N ASP A 244 13.79 9.85 27.64
CA ASP A 244 12.74 9.09 26.96
C ASP A 244 12.37 9.69 25.60
N VAL A 245 13.36 10.15 24.83
CA VAL A 245 13.17 10.50 23.41
C VAL A 245 14.42 10.12 22.63
N LEU A 246 14.75 8.83 22.53
CA LEU A 246 15.71 8.28 21.55
C LEU A 246 15.65 6.73 21.51
N LYS A 247 14.44 6.17 21.31
CA LYS A 247 14.24 4.73 20.99
C LYS A 247 13.15 4.50 19.94
N LYS A 248 13.10 5.33 18.89
CA LYS A 248 12.21 5.10 17.73
C LYS A 248 12.92 4.85 16.40
N SER A 249 14.26 4.91 16.35
CA SER A 249 15.01 4.64 15.12
C SER A 249 15.42 3.17 14.91
N SER A 250 15.30 2.30 15.91
CA SER A 250 15.74 0.89 15.81
C SER A 250 14.62 -0.13 15.55
N LEU A 251 13.35 0.31 15.41
CA LEU A 251 12.22 -0.56 15.07
C LEU A 251 11.93 -0.66 13.56
N SER A 252 12.58 0.18 12.73
CA SER A 252 12.40 0.16 11.27
C SER A 252 13.23 -0.90 10.55
N GLN A 253 14.26 -1.47 11.19
CA GLN A 253 15.12 -2.50 10.59
C GLN A 253 14.70 -3.94 10.89
N ARG A 254 13.64 -4.17 11.70
CA ARG A 254 13.09 -5.51 11.97
C ARG A 254 11.84 -5.86 11.14
N GLN A 255 11.43 -4.98 10.22
CA GLN A 255 10.25 -5.19 9.38
C GLN A 255 10.56 -5.79 8.00
N SER A 256 11.84 -5.79 7.56
CA SER A 256 12.27 -6.49 6.34
C SER A 256 12.21 -8.01 6.47
N ASP A 257 12.46 -8.54 7.67
CA ASP A 257 12.61 -10.00 7.86
C ASP A 257 11.27 -10.72 8.09
N LYS A 258 10.19 -9.97 8.33
CA LYS A 258 8.83 -10.54 8.47
C LYS A 258 8.15 -10.83 7.12
N GLY A 259 8.67 -10.27 6.02
CA GLY A 259 8.18 -10.53 4.67
C GLY A 259 8.48 -11.95 4.15
N ILE A 260 9.42 -12.66 4.78
CA ILE A 260 9.81 -14.02 4.36
C ILE A 260 8.94 -15.10 5.03
N ILE A 261 8.34 -14.81 6.19
CA ILE A 261 7.58 -15.81 6.97
C ILE A 261 6.10 -15.87 6.54
N GLN A 262 5.54 -14.76 6.02
CA GLN A 262 4.14 -14.72 5.57
C GLN A 262 3.89 -15.53 4.28
N ALA A 263 4.92 -15.76 3.46
CA ALA A 263 4.80 -16.54 2.21
C ALA A 263 4.47 -18.03 2.46
N ASN A 264 4.72 -18.54 3.66
CA ASN A 264 4.42 -19.93 4.01
C ASN A 264 2.96 -20.15 4.42
N GLU A 265 2.28 -19.16 5.01
CA GLU A 265 0.89 -19.29 5.47
C GLU A 265 -0.10 -19.23 4.30
N ASP A 266 0.17 -18.38 3.32
CA ASP A 266 -0.62 -18.32 2.08
C ASP A 266 -0.57 -19.66 1.32
N ASN A 267 0.55 -20.39 1.39
CA ASN A 267 0.74 -21.68 0.74
C ASN A 267 -0.05 -22.82 1.42
N VAL A 268 -0.38 -22.69 2.70
CA VAL A 268 -1.20 -23.67 3.44
C VAL A 268 -2.67 -23.56 3.05
N PHE A 269 -3.20 -22.34 2.93
CA PHE A 269 -4.59 -22.11 2.53
C PHE A 269 -4.90 -22.68 1.14
N TYR A 270 -4.03 -22.45 0.15
CA TYR A 270 -4.24 -22.99 -1.19
C TYR A 270 -3.97 -24.50 -1.29
N LYS A 271 -3.10 -25.07 -0.43
CA LYS A 271 -2.92 -26.53 -0.34
C LYS A 271 -4.14 -27.24 0.24
N GLU A 272 -4.81 -26.67 1.25
CA GLU A 272 -6.03 -27.26 1.82
C GLU A 272 -7.20 -27.29 0.84
N ILE A 273 -7.33 -26.27 -0.03
CA ILE A 273 -8.39 -26.24 -1.05
C ILE A 273 -8.09 -27.25 -2.18
N ALA A 274 -6.83 -27.37 -2.61
CA ALA A 274 -6.43 -28.35 -3.63
C ALA A 274 -6.56 -29.81 -3.15
N LEU A 275 -6.22 -30.10 -1.89
CA LEU A 275 -6.34 -31.44 -1.31
C LEU A 275 -7.80 -31.91 -1.17
N LYS A 276 -8.76 -30.99 -0.99
CA LYS A 276 -10.19 -31.33 -0.93
C LYS A 276 -10.82 -31.70 -2.28
N GLN A 277 -10.17 -31.40 -3.41
CA GLN A 277 -10.69 -31.77 -4.74
C GLN A 277 -10.09 -33.07 -5.30
N HIS A 278 -8.92 -33.50 -4.81
CA HIS A 278 -8.31 -34.78 -5.23
C HIS A 278 -8.83 -36.01 -4.46
N SER A 279 -9.80 -35.85 -3.56
CA SER A 279 -10.43 -36.96 -2.83
C SER A 279 -11.73 -37.48 -3.45
N VAL A 280 -12.11 -37.03 -4.66
CA VAL A 280 -13.25 -37.59 -5.38
C VAL A 280 -12.73 -38.64 -6.37
N PRO A 281 -12.97 -39.94 -6.15
CA PRO A 281 -12.53 -40.97 -7.07
C PRO A 281 -13.26 -40.86 -8.42
N LEU A 282 -12.54 -41.13 -9.51
CA LEU A 282 -13.03 -41.05 -10.90
C LEU A 282 -14.27 -41.93 -11.19
N SER A 283 -14.62 -42.84 -10.28
CA SER A 283 -15.79 -43.72 -10.36
C SER A 283 -17.13 -42.98 -10.23
N ASP A 284 -17.15 -41.82 -9.55
CA ASP A 284 -18.41 -41.14 -9.21
C ASP A 284 -18.86 -40.11 -10.28
N LEU A 285 -18.00 -39.81 -11.27
CA LEU A 285 -18.33 -38.89 -12.36
C LEU A 285 -18.92 -39.58 -13.60
N LEU A 286 -19.02 -40.91 -13.60
CA LEU A 286 -19.57 -41.69 -14.72
C LEU A 286 -21.00 -42.19 -14.50
N GLN A 287 -21.65 -41.92 -13.36
CA GLN A 287 -23.02 -42.38 -13.09
C GLN A 287 -24.14 -41.33 -13.29
N ILE A 288 -23.84 -40.14 -13.83
CA ILE A 288 -24.85 -39.07 -13.97
C ILE A 288 -25.48 -38.99 -15.38
N ASN A 289 -25.07 -39.84 -16.33
CA ASN A 289 -25.55 -39.78 -17.73
C ASN A 289 -26.41 -40.97 -18.19
N GLU A 290 -27.01 -41.74 -17.28
CA GLU A 290 -28.09 -42.68 -17.64
C GLU A 290 -29.19 -42.66 -16.57
N SER A 291 -30.16 -41.75 -16.73
CA SER A 291 -31.55 -41.80 -16.24
C SER A 291 -32.34 -40.63 -16.81
#